data_AF-A0A9E5EXU9-F1
#
_entry.id   AF-A0A9E5EXU9-F1
#
_cell.length_a   1.000
_cell.length_b   1.000
_cell.length_c   1.000
_cell.angle_alpha   90.00
_cell.angle_beta   90.00
_cell.angle_gamma   90.00
#
_symmetry.space_group_name_H-M   'P 1'
#
loop_
_entity.id
_entity.type
_entity.pdbx_description
1 polymer ?
#
loop_
_entity_poly.entity_id
_entity_poly.type
_entity_poly.pdbx_seq_one_letter_code
_entity_poly.pdbx_strand_id
1 'polypeptide(L)'
;MKAKRGLILILLSFLSMGASYRTQNFIINAPNPQIAQQVGQYAEFYRKQKALEWLGREMNPWPEPCPVKVLISLNGAGGATSFAFDQGQVLSQEMQVEGPLDRILVSVLP
;
A
#
# COMPACT_ATOMS: atom_id res chain seq x y z
N MET A 1 3.07 -38.82 -17.62
CA MET A 1 2.95 -38.19 -16.28
C MET A 1 3.83 -36.94 -16.08
N LYS A 2 4.98 -36.77 -16.76
CA LYS A 2 5.85 -35.58 -16.61
C LYS A 2 5.24 -34.28 -17.18
N ALA A 3 4.57 -34.35 -18.33
CA ALA A 3 3.92 -33.18 -18.96
C ALA A 3 2.78 -32.57 -18.12
N LYS A 4 1.98 -33.40 -17.43
CA LYS A 4 0.92 -32.93 -16.53
C LYS A 4 1.48 -32.19 -15.29
N ARG A 5 2.64 -32.61 -14.77
CA ARG A 5 3.32 -31.94 -13.65
C ARG A 5 3.91 -30.58 -14.07
N GLY A 6 4.48 -30.48 -15.27
CA GLY A 6 4.96 -29.21 -15.82
C GLY A 6 3.85 -28.19 -16.08
N LEU A 7 2.70 -28.65 -16.59
CA LEU A 7 1.53 -27.78 -16.84
C LEU A 7 0.94 -27.22 -15.53
N ILE A 8 0.89 -28.02 -14.46
CA ILE A 8 0.41 -27.59 -13.14
C ILE A 8 1.34 -26.53 -12.53
N LEU A 9 2.66 -26.68 -12.67
CA LEU A 9 3.63 -25.71 -12.16
C LEU A 9 3.54 -24.34 -12.86
N ILE A 10 3.26 -24.31 -14.16
CA ILE A 10 3.09 -23.05 -14.92
C ILE A 10 1.80 -22.31 -14.51
N LEU A 11 0.72 -23.04 -14.19
CA LEU A 11 -0.54 -22.43 -13.76
C LEU A 11 -0.44 -21.76 -12.38
N LEU A 12 0.39 -22.31 -11.48
CA LEU A 12 0.65 -21.74 -10.14
C LEU A 12 1.45 -20.43 -10.20
N SER A 13 2.31 -20.25 -11.22
CA SER A 13 3.11 -19.03 -11.40
C SER A 13 2.25 -17.78 -11.65
N PHE A 14 1.10 -17.92 -12.30
CA PHE A 14 0.19 -16.80 -12.59
C PHE A 14 -0.56 -16.28 -11.35
N LEU A 15 -0.61 -17.05 -10.27
CA LEU A 15 -1.19 -16.62 -8.98
C LEU A 15 -0.25 -15.68 -8.19
N SER A 16 0.98 -15.48 -8.66
CA SER A 16 1.98 -14.63 -7.99
C SER A 16 2.08 -13.20 -8.56
N MET A 17 1.18 -12.78 -9.45
CA MET A 17 1.14 -11.38 -9.89
C MET A 17 0.45 -10.54 -8.81
N GLY A 18 1.25 -9.80 -8.04
CA GLY A 18 0.71 -8.74 -7.18
C GLY A 18 -0.16 -7.76 -7.97
N ALA A 19 -1.16 -7.20 -7.33
CA ALA A 19 -2.06 -6.20 -7.90
C ALA A 19 -1.63 -4.79 -7.51
N SER A 20 -1.85 -3.84 -8.43
CA SER A 20 -1.65 -2.42 -8.20
C SER A 20 -2.98 -1.67 -8.23
N TYR A 21 -3.19 -0.72 -7.31
CA TYR A 21 -4.37 0.16 -7.29
C TYR A 21 -3.95 1.60 -7.03
N ARG A 22 -4.35 2.51 -7.92
CA ARG A 22 -4.00 3.94 -7.85
C ARG A 22 -5.18 4.75 -7.31
N THR A 23 -4.90 5.61 -6.34
CA THR A 23 -5.79 6.66 -5.84
C THR A 23 -5.19 8.04 -6.15
N GLN A 24 -5.76 9.09 -5.55
CA GLN A 24 -5.26 10.46 -5.74
C GLN A 24 -3.86 10.65 -5.14
N ASN A 25 -3.64 10.11 -3.94
CA ASN A 25 -2.43 10.29 -3.15
C ASN A 25 -1.61 9.01 -3.01
N PHE A 26 -2.09 7.83 -3.46
CA PHE A 26 -1.37 6.56 -3.26
C PHE A 26 -1.34 5.66 -4.50
N ILE A 27 -0.29 4.85 -4.62
CA ILE A 27 -0.20 3.71 -5.54
C ILE A 27 0.06 2.46 -4.69
N ILE A 28 -0.95 1.63 -4.49
CA ILE A 28 -0.88 0.46 -3.63
C ILE A 28 -0.44 -0.76 -4.43
N ASN A 29 0.61 -1.44 -4.00
CA ASN A 29 1.04 -2.73 -4.53
C ASN A 29 0.80 -3.81 -3.47
N ALA A 30 -0.09 -4.76 -3.74
CA ALA A 30 -0.55 -5.76 -2.78
C ALA A 30 -0.68 -7.16 -3.42
N PRO A 31 -0.89 -8.23 -2.63
CA PRO A 31 -1.00 -9.59 -3.17
C PRO A 31 -2.22 -9.85 -4.07
N ASN A 32 -3.29 -9.06 -3.95
CA ASN A 32 -4.48 -9.16 -4.80
C ASN A 32 -5.21 -7.82 -4.94
N PRO A 33 -6.09 -7.67 -5.96
CA PRO A 33 -6.75 -6.40 -6.26
C PRO A 33 -7.68 -5.89 -5.15
N GLN A 34 -8.35 -6.80 -4.43
CA GLN A 34 -9.28 -6.44 -3.36
C GLN A 34 -8.54 -5.75 -2.20
N ILE A 35 -7.39 -6.31 -1.80
CA ILE A 35 -6.52 -5.71 -0.78
C ILE A 35 -5.98 -4.37 -1.27
N ALA A 36 -5.51 -4.28 -2.52
CA ALA A 36 -4.97 -3.04 -3.06
C ALA A 36 -6.00 -1.91 -3.03
N GLN A 37 -7.24 -2.20 -3.42
CA GLN A 37 -8.36 -1.26 -3.38
C GLN A 37 -8.72 -0.85 -1.96
N GLN A 38 -8.89 -1.82 -1.06
CA GLN A 38 -9.30 -1.55 0.33
C GLN A 38 -8.26 -0.72 1.07
N VAL A 39 -6.98 -1.07 0.95
CA VAL A 39 -5.89 -0.30 1.55
C VAL A 39 -5.82 1.11 0.96
N GLY A 40 -5.97 1.27 -0.35
CA GLY A 40 -5.96 2.58 -0.99
C GLY A 40 -7.08 3.50 -0.49
N GLN A 41 -8.30 2.96 -0.37
CA GLN A 41 -9.45 3.72 0.14
C GLN A 41 -9.26 4.16 1.61
N TYR A 42 -8.77 3.27 2.46
CA TYR A 42 -8.51 3.61 3.87
C TYR A 42 -7.32 4.57 4.03
N ALA A 43 -6.28 4.47 3.19
CA ALA A 43 -5.17 5.41 3.22
C ALA A 43 -5.62 6.84 2.89
N GLU A 44 -6.50 7.03 1.89
CA GLU A 44 -7.10 8.34 1.60
C GLU A 44 -7.97 8.84 2.75
N PHE A 45 -8.78 7.95 3.33
CA PHE A 45 -9.64 8.28 4.46
C PHE A 45 -8.83 8.80 5.65
N TYR A 46 -7.81 8.07 6.10
CA TYR A 46 -7.02 8.48 7.26
C TYR A 46 -6.14 9.70 6.99
N ARG A 47 -5.57 9.81 5.78
CA ARG A 47 -4.84 11.01 5.37
C ARG A 47 -5.71 12.26 5.54
N LYS A 48 -6.96 12.21 5.05
CA LYS A 48 -7.92 13.32 5.22
C LYS A 48 -8.30 13.52 6.68
N GLN A 49 -8.64 12.45 7.39
CA GLN A 49 -9.08 12.53 8.78
C GLN A 49 -8.02 13.17 9.67
N LYS A 50 -6.76 12.72 9.56
CA LYS A 50 -5.65 13.27 10.33
C LYS A 50 -5.33 14.71 9.96
N ALA A 51 -5.42 15.08 8.68
CA ALA A 51 -5.28 16.47 8.26
C ALA A 51 -6.33 17.37 8.95
N LEU A 52 -7.59 16.93 9.01
CA LEU A 52 -8.64 17.66 9.70
C LEU A 52 -8.41 17.73 11.21
N GLU A 53 -8.04 16.61 11.84
CA GLU A 53 -7.79 16.53 13.29
C GLU A 53 -6.60 17.40 13.73
N TRP A 54 -5.52 17.45 12.94
CA TRP A 54 -4.27 18.11 13.32
C TRP A 54 -4.15 19.53 12.79
N LEU A 55 -4.69 19.80 11.59
CA LEU A 55 -4.55 21.08 10.89
C LEU A 55 -5.86 21.87 10.81
N GLY A 56 -7.00 21.27 11.18
CA GLY A 56 -8.33 21.87 11.05
C GLY A 56 -8.83 21.99 9.60
N ARG A 57 -8.08 21.45 8.62
CA ARG A 57 -8.41 21.50 7.19
C ARG A 57 -7.81 20.32 6.44
N GLU A 58 -8.39 20.00 5.29
CA GLU A 58 -7.82 19.00 4.39
C GLU A 58 -6.50 19.51 3.79
N MET A 59 -5.52 18.63 3.65
CA MET A 59 -4.28 18.92 2.94
C MET A 59 -4.51 18.89 1.44
N ASN A 60 -3.85 19.79 0.71
CA ASN A 60 -3.79 19.70 -0.75
C ASN A 60 -3.27 18.31 -1.18
N PRO A 61 -3.80 17.73 -2.29
CA PRO A 61 -3.25 16.52 -2.86
C PRO A 61 -1.74 16.61 -3.06
N TRP A 62 -1.05 15.48 -2.91
CA TRP A 62 0.38 15.44 -3.22
C TRP A 62 0.62 15.63 -4.71
N PRO A 63 1.75 16.25 -5.10
CA PRO A 63 2.12 16.39 -6.51
C PRO A 63 2.20 15.03 -7.22
N GLU A 64 2.74 14.02 -6.53
CA GLU A 64 2.82 12.64 -6.99
C GLU A 64 2.27 11.68 -5.93
N PRO A 65 1.52 10.63 -6.32
CA PRO A 65 1.06 9.62 -5.39
C PRO A 65 2.22 8.87 -4.72
N CYS A 66 2.10 8.63 -3.42
CA CYS A 66 3.05 7.82 -2.67
C CYS A 66 2.91 6.32 -3.02
N PRO A 67 3.97 5.64 -3.48
CA PRO A 67 3.97 4.20 -3.61
C PRO A 67 3.86 3.53 -2.23
N VAL A 68 2.95 2.57 -2.09
CA VAL A 68 2.75 1.78 -0.87
C VAL A 68 2.92 0.31 -1.20
N LYS A 69 3.85 -0.37 -0.54
CA LYS A 69 4.02 -1.82 -0.62
C LYS A 69 3.32 -2.50 0.55
N VAL A 70 2.38 -3.40 0.27
CA VAL A 70 1.59 -4.11 1.28
C VAL A 70 2.08 -5.55 1.40
N LEU A 71 2.52 -5.93 2.60
CA LEU A 71 2.98 -7.28 2.93
C LEU A 71 2.02 -7.93 3.93
N ILE A 72 1.21 -8.88 3.47
CA ILE A 72 0.32 -9.63 4.38
C ILE A 72 1.15 -10.64 5.18
N SER A 73 1.11 -10.55 6.50
CA SER A 73 1.79 -11.45 7.42
C SER A 73 0.90 -11.79 8.61
N LEU A 74 1.25 -12.84 9.37
CA LEU A 74 0.50 -13.26 10.57
C LEU A 74 1.02 -12.61 11.87
N ASN A 75 2.06 -11.79 11.78
CA ASN A 75 2.74 -11.20 12.94
C ASN A 75 2.15 -9.82 13.27
N GLY A 76 2.83 -9.02 14.12
CA GLY A 76 2.40 -7.66 14.42
C GLY A 76 2.21 -6.79 13.17
N ALA A 77 1.43 -5.72 13.30
CA ALA A 77 1.30 -4.72 12.24
C ALA A 77 2.42 -3.67 12.37
N GLY A 78 3.07 -3.38 11.24
CA GLY A 78 4.17 -2.44 11.16
C GLY A 78 4.09 -1.58 9.90
N GLY A 79 4.77 -0.43 9.95
CA GLY A 79 4.87 0.47 8.83
C GLY A 79 6.22 1.16 8.82
N ALA A 80 6.76 1.42 7.63
CA ALA A 80 7.93 2.24 7.41
C ALA A 80 7.62 3.24 6.30
N THR A 81 8.08 4.48 6.47
CA THR A 81 8.00 5.52 5.46
C THR A 81 9.38 6.10 5.24
N SER A 82 9.85 6.06 4.01
CA SER A 82 11.12 6.64 3.60
C SER A 82 10.85 7.94 2.85
N PHE A 83 11.68 8.94 3.09
CA PHE A 83 11.62 10.24 2.45
C PHE A 83 12.97 10.55 1.82
N ALA A 84 12.96 10.98 0.56
CA ALA A 84 14.12 11.60 -0.06
C ALA A 84 13.96 13.12 0.03
N PHE A 85 15.04 13.81 0.42
CA PHE A 85 15.06 15.27 0.56
C PHE A 85 16.13 15.88 -0.32
N ASP A 86 15.81 17.04 -0.88
CA ASP A 86 16.80 17.94 -1.50
C ASP A 86 16.42 19.39 -1.21
N GLN A 87 17.41 20.21 -0.88
CA GLN A 87 17.25 21.63 -0.57
C GLN A 87 16.08 21.97 0.41
N GLY A 88 15.84 21.10 1.40
CA GLY A 88 14.78 21.29 2.40
C GLY A 88 13.36 20.92 1.92
N GLN A 89 13.23 20.35 0.73
CA GLN A 89 11.97 19.86 0.18
C GLN A 89 11.95 18.33 0.14
N VAL A 90 10.75 17.74 0.26
CA VAL A 90 10.54 16.31 0.04
C VAL A 90 10.51 16.08 -1.47
N LEU A 91 11.47 15.33 -2.00
CA LEU A 91 11.50 14.91 -3.40
C LEU A 91 10.60 13.71 -3.67
N SER A 92 10.63 12.75 -2.76
CA SER A 92 9.80 11.55 -2.85
C SER A 92 9.50 11.00 -1.47
N GLN A 93 8.43 10.21 -1.41
CA GLN A 93 8.04 9.45 -0.26
C GLN A 93 7.55 8.07 -0.71
N GLU A 94 7.91 7.05 0.04
CA GLU A 94 7.51 5.68 -0.24
C GLU A 94 7.20 4.96 1.08
N MET A 95 6.18 4.11 1.07
CA MET A 95 5.67 3.43 2.25
C MET A 95 5.74 1.92 2.08
N GLN A 96 6.07 1.23 3.16
CA GLN A 96 5.84 -0.19 3.31
C GLN A 96 4.97 -0.42 4.54
N VAL A 97 3.94 -1.26 4.40
CA VAL A 97 3.10 -1.70 5.52
C VAL A 97 3.05 -3.22 5.55
N GLU A 98 3.05 -3.78 6.76
CA GLU A 98 3.00 -5.22 6.95
C GLU A 98 2.09 -5.64 8.11
N GLY A 99 1.54 -6.84 8.02
CA GLY A 99 0.69 -7.44 9.06
C GLY A 99 -0.60 -8.09 8.53
N PRO A 100 -1.48 -8.54 9.44
CA PRO A 100 -2.82 -8.99 9.11
C PRO A 100 -3.62 -7.84 8.50
N LEU A 101 -4.47 -8.12 7.50
CA LEU A 101 -5.19 -7.08 6.75
C LEU A 101 -6.04 -6.19 7.67
N ASP A 102 -6.78 -6.78 8.59
CA ASP A 102 -7.62 -6.07 9.57
C ASP A 102 -6.79 -5.11 10.43
N ARG A 103 -5.54 -5.48 10.77
CA ARG A 103 -4.63 -4.63 11.54
C ARG A 103 -3.98 -3.55 10.69
N ILE A 104 -3.60 -3.88 9.45
CA ILE A 104 -3.07 -2.88 8.51
C ILE A 104 -4.07 -1.73 8.36
N LEU A 105 -5.34 -2.08 8.14
CA LEU A 105 -6.41 -1.13 7.84
C LEU A 105 -6.77 -0.18 8.99
N VAL A 106 -6.28 -0.38 10.20
CA VAL A 106 -6.67 0.47 11.35
C VAL A 106 -5.49 1.03 12.12
N SER A 107 -4.26 0.58 11.85
CA SER A 107 -3.12 0.85 12.73
C SER A 107 -1.92 1.52 12.08
N VAL A 108 -1.64 1.25 10.80
CA VAL A 108 -0.35 1.62 10.16
C VAL A 108 -0.51 2.45 8.90
N LEU A 109 -1.75 2.77 8.53
CA LEU A 109 -2.06 3.67 7.43
C LEU A 109 -1.89 5.14 7.86
N PRO A 110 -1.58 6.02 6.89
CA PRO A 110 -1.07 7.37 7.16
C PRO A 110 -2.08 8.29 7.82
#